data_AF-A0A919NWN5-F1
#
_entry.id   AF-A0A919NWN5-F1
#
_cell.length_a   1.000
_cell.length_b   1.000
_cell.length_c   1.000
_cell.angle_alpha   90.00
_cell.angle_beta   90.00
_cell.angle_gamma   90.00
#
_symmetry.space_group_name_H-M   'P 1'
#
loop_
_entity.id
_entity.type
_entity.pdbx_description
1 polymer ?
#
loop_
_entity_poly.entity_id
_entity_poly.type
_entity_poly.pdbx_seq_one_letter_code
_entity_poly.pdbx_strand_id
1 'polypeptide(L)'
;MSDAEDISGDARKEVLDLYKSSVEEYRFQVQLNWSRSQYLLAFNVAVVAAGAGLIKVESSTGSILTSGVFVVGAVAAVLSAAVTKVQHSYYRAARGRMQRFEARLGIERELRVDTTPTMGSRLKRIGRITTMLYLVFAVTAVLDVMGFIVAVDSANSAPAVIPGPSGSAPASVTPSAGAPSPISTPTSEATFWRSPSSR
;
A
#
# COMPACT_ATOMS: atom_id res chain seq x y z
N MET A 1 27.17 31.02 -45.38
CA MET A 1 25.77 30.52 -45.48
C MET A 1 25.62 29.10 -44.91
N SER A 2 26.54 28.66 -44.03
CA SER A 2 26.57 27.32 -43.41
C SER A 2 25.97 27.31 -41.99
N ASP A 3 25.83 28.47 -41.36
CA ASP A 3 25.50 28.56 -39.93
C ASP A 3 23.99 28.53 -39.64
N ALA A 4 23.14 28.73 -40.66
CA ALA A 4 21.69 28.73 -40.48
C ALA A 4 21.05 27.33 -40.58
N GLU A 5 21.74 26.37 -41.22
CA GLU A 5 21.23 25.01 -41.40
C GLU A 5 21.50 24.13 -40.15
N ASP A 6 22.59 24.41 -39.43
CA ASP A 6 23.00 23.68 -38.22
C ASP A 6 22.06 23.92 -37.02
N ILE A 7 21.50 25.13 -36.91
CA ILE A 7 20.57 25.52 -35.83
C ILE A 7 19.29 24.67 -35.84
N SER A 8 18.82 24.25 -37.02
CA SER A 8 17.63 23.38 -37.15
C SER A 8 17.92 21.95 -36.67
N GLY A 9 19.13 21.46 -36.95
CA GLY A 9 19.59 20.14 -36.52
C GLY A 9 19.72 20.05 -35.00
N ASP A 10 20.34 21.05 -34.37
CA ASP A 10 20.56 21.06 -32.93
C ASP A 10 19.26 21.27 -32.13
N ALA A 11 18.38 22.16 -32.59
CA ALA A 11 17.05 22.31 -31.98
C ALA A 11 16.25 21.00 -32.03
N ARG A 12 16.32 20.27 -33.15
CA ARG A 12 15.66 18.97 -33.29
C ARG A 12 16.24 17.92 -32.34
N LYS A 13 17.56 17.87 -32.17
CA LYS A 13 18.22 16.95 -31.21
C LYS A 13 17.78 17.26 -29.78
N GLU A 14 17.76 18.54 -29.39
CA GLU A 14 17.32 18.96 -28.07
C GLU A 14 15.87 18.52 -27.79
N VAL A 15 14.93 18.75 -28.73
CA VAL A 15 13.55 18.30 -28.56
C VAL A 15 13.45 16.77 -28.46
N LEU A 16 14.28 16.04 -29.20
CA LEU A 16 14.35 14.57 -29.14
C LEU A 16 14.81 14.09 -27.76
N ASP A 17 15.80 14.74 -27.16
CA ASP A 17 16.30 14.37 -25.84
C ASP A 17 15.30 14.75 -24.73
N LEU A 18 14.61 15.89 -24.85
CA LEU A 18 13.48 16.25 -23.98
C LEU A 18 12.32 15.25 -24.11
N TYR A 19 12.06 14.76 -25.32
CA TYR A 19 11.06 13.71 -25.55
C TYR A 19 11.46 12.40 -24.86
N LYS A 20 12.70 11.92 -25.04
CA LYS A 20 13.19 10.71 -24.35
C LYS A 20 13.10 10.85 -22.83
N SER A 21 13.53 11.99 -22.28
CA SER A 21 13.41 12.28 -20.84
C SER A 21 11.96 12.26 -20.38
N SER A 22 11.03 12.81 -21.17
CA SER A 22 9.59 12.79 -20.86
C SER A 22 8.98 11.39 -20.93
N VAL A 23 9.43 10.53 -21.84
CA VAL A 23 9.01 9.12 -21.93
C VAL A 23 9.50 8.35 -20.70
N GLU A 24 10.73 8.60 -20.26
CA GLU A 24 11.28 7.95 -19.06
C GLU A 24 10.55 8.39 -17.80
N GLU A 25 10.27 9.69 -17.65
CA GLU A 25 9.43 10.22 -16.57
C GLU A 25 8.03 9.58 -16.61
N TYR A 26 7.44 9.41 -17.79
CA TYR A 26 6.15 8.72 -17.92
C TYR A 26 6.23 7.27 -17.41
N ARG A 27 7.26 6.51 -17.80
CA ARG A 27 7.47 5.12 -17.35
C ARG A 27 7.67 5.05 -15.85
N PHE A 28 8.50 5.93 -15.31
CA PHE A 28 8.72 6.05 -13.87
C PHE A 28 7.40 6.32 -13.13
N GLN A 29 6.57 7.26 -13.60
CA GLN A 29 5.28 7.55 -12.99
C GLN A 29 4.31 6.36 -13.04
N VAL A 30 4.31 5.59 -14.13
CA VAL A 30 3.50 4.36 -14.25
C VAL A 30 3.96 3.33 -13.23
N GLN A 31 5.26 3.06 -13.14
CA GLN A 31 5.83 2.07 -12.22
C GLN A 31 5.62 2.48 -10.77
N LEU A 32 5.89 3.74 -10.43
CA LEU A 32 5.68 4.30 -9.11
C LEU A 32 4.21 4.21 -8.68
N ASN A 33 3.28 4.51 -9.59
CA ASN A 33 1.85 4.40 -9.31
C ASN A 33 1.43 2.95 -9.06
N TRP A 34 1.95 2.01 -9.86
CA TRP A 34 1.72 0.58 -9.66
C TRP A 34 2.25 0.09 -8.30
N SER A 35 3.50 0.37 -7.97
CA SER A 35 4.10 -0.02 -6.69
C SER A 35 3.33 0.55 -5.49
N ARG A 36 2.96 1.83 -5.53
CA ARG A 36 2.13 2.45 -4.47
C ARG A 36 0.77 1.77 -4.34
N SER A 37 0.12 1.43 -5.45
CA SER A 37 -1.17 0.73 -5.44
C SER A 37 -1.06 -0.64 -4.78
N GLN A 38 0.02 -1.38 -5.05
CA GLN A 38 0.28 -2.67 -4.42
C GLN A 38 0.43 -2.53 -2.90
N TYR A 39 1.22 -1.56 -2.42
CA TYR A 39 1.40 -1.33 -0.98
C TYR A 39 0.10 -0.93 -0.28
N LEU A 40 -0.68 -0.02 -0.88
CA LEU A 40 -1.96 0.39 -0.32
C LEU A 40 -2.95 -0.78 -0.24
N LEU A 41 -3.02 -1.60 -1.28
CA LEU A 41 -3.90 -2.77 -1.30
C LEU A 41 -3.45 -3.83 -0.29
N ALA A 42 -2.15 -4.15 -0.26
CA ALA A 42 -1.60 -5.09 0.71
C ALA A 42 -1.84 -4.64 2.15
N PHE A 43 -1.67 -3.34 2.44
CA PHE A 43 -1.95 -2.77 3.75
C PHE A 43 -3.44 -2.92 4.13
N ASN A 44 -4.36 -2.55 3.24
CA ASN A 44 -5.81 -2.67 3.48
C ASN A 44 -6.22 -4.13 3.72
N VAL A 45 -5.68 -5.08 2.93
CA VAL A 45 -5.93 -6.51 3.14
C VAL A 45 -5.37 -6.99 4.47
N ALA A 46 -4.18 -6.55 4.87
CA ALA A 46 -3.57 -6.90 6.15
C ALA A 46 -4.40 -6.38 7.34
N VAL A 47 -4.94 -5.17 7.26
CA VAL A 47 -5.80 -4.60 8.31
C VAL A 47 -7.10 -5.38 8.44
N VAL A 48 -7.78 -5.70 7.33
CA VAL A 48 -8.99 -6.52 7.34
C VAL A 48 -8.71 -7.91 7.90
N ALA A 49 -7.59 -8.54 7.50
CA ALA A 49 -7.19 -9.85 8.02
C ALA A 49 -6.89 -9.83 9.53
N ALA A 50 -6.22 -8.77 10.01
CA ALA A 50 -5.98 -8.58 11.43
C ALA A 50 -7.30 -8.39 12.20
N GLY A 51 -8.20 -7.52 11.72
CA GLY A 51 -9.51 -7.31 12.31
C GLY A 51 -10.33 -8.60 12.37
N ALA A 52 -10.38 -9.35 11.27
CA ALA A 52 -11.06 -10.64 11.21
C ALA A 52 -10.47 -11.70 12.17
N GLY A 53 -9.14 -11.68 12.37
CA GLY A 53 -8.48 -12.54 13.35
C GLY A 53 -8.85 -12.18 14.79
N LEU A 54 -8.97 -10.89 15.08
CA LEU A 54 -9.29 -10.38 16.41
C LEU A 54 -10.75 -10.66 16.83
N ILE A 55 -11.68 -10.84 15.88
CA ILE A 55 -13.09 -11.19 16.16
C ILE A 55 -13.20 -12.47 17.01
N LYS A 56 -12.24 -13.40 16.91
CA LYS A 56 -12.25 -14.66 17.68
C LYS A 56 -11.87 -14.50 19.16
N VAL A 57 -11.37 -13.33 19.57
CA VAL A 57 -10.94 -13.10 20.95
C VAL A 57 -12.14 -12.60 21.76
N GLU A 58 -12.90 -13.54 22.34
CA GLU A 58 -14.06 -13.25 23.20
C GLU A 58 -13.62 -12.65 24.55
N SER A 59 -13.42 -11.33 24.57
CA SER A 59 -13.21 -10.55 25.80
C SER A 59 -13.62 -9.09 25.56
N SER A 60 -14.01 -8.36 26.62
CA SER A 60 -14.39 -6.94 26.45
C SER A 60 -13.22 -6.10 25.93
N THR A 61 -11.99 -6.40 26.37
CA THR A 61 -10.75 -5.81 25.84
C THR A 61 -10.55 -6.16 24.36
N GLY A 62 -10.87 -7.40 23.96
CA GLY A 62 -10.84 -7.85 22.57
C GLY A 62 -11.76 -7.03 21.68
N SER A 63 -12.97 -6.68 22.15
CA SER A 63 -13.92 -5.85 21.40
C SER A 63 -13.40 -4.42 21.12
N ILE A 64 -12.76 -3.80 22.12
CA ILE A 64 -12.17 -2.45 21.97
C ILE A 64 -11.01 -2.48 20.97
N LEU A 65 -10.14 -3.48 21.05
CA LEU A 65 -9.03 -3.63 20.10
C LEU A 65 -9.54 -3.92 18.68
N THR A 66 -10.54 -4.80 18.53
CA THR A 66 -11.14 -5.15 17.25
C THR A 66 -11.78 -3.93 16.58
N SER A 67 -12.59 -3.17 17.31
CA SER A 67 -13.20 -1.94 16.80
C SER A 67 -12.14 -0.90 16.41
N GLY A 68 -11.08 -0.74 17.20
CA GLY A 68 -9.95 0.12 16.87
C GLY A 68 -9.27 -0.25 15.54
N VAL A 69 -9.02 -1.54 15.29
CA VAL A 69 -8.42 -2.02 14.04
C VAL A 69 -9.31 -1.68 12.84
N PHE A 70 -10.63 -1.86 12.94
CA PHE A 70 -11.55 -1.52 11.86
C PHE A 70 -11.67 -0.01 11.62
N VAL A 71 -11.60 0.83 12.66
CA VAL A 71 -11.51 2.29 12.48
C VAL A 71 -10.24 2.66 11.70
N VAL A 72 -9.09 2.05 12.06
CA VAL A 72 -7.84 2.25 11.33
C VAL A 72 -7.97 1.80 9.87
N GLY A 73 -8.64 0.68 9.61
CA GLY A 73 -8.95 0.20 8.26
C GLY A 73 -9.76 1.20 7.44
N ALA A 74 -10.85 1.71 8.01
CA ALA A 74 -11.70 2.69 7.34
C ALA A 74 -10.92 3.98 6.99
N VAL A 75 -10.10 4.49 7.92
CA VAL A 75 -9.23 5.65 7.67
C VAL A 75 -8.19 5.34 6.59
N ALA A 76 -7.59 4.15 6.64
CA ALA A 76 -6.63 3.70 5.62
C ALA A 76 -7.25 3.65 4.23
N ALA A 77 -8.47 3.15 4.09
CA ALA A 77 -9.19 3.08 2.81
C ALA A 77 -9.45 4.49 2.24
N VAL A 78 -9.84 5.45 3.08
CA VAL A 78 -10.04 6.86 2.67
C VAL A 78 -8.72 7.49 2.22
N LEU A 79 -7.63 7.31 2.98
CA LEU A 79 -6.31 7.81 2.61
C LEU A 79 -5.81 7.19 1.30
N SER A 80 -5.99 5.88 1.11
CA SER A 80 -5.67 5.18 -0.14
C SER A 80 -6.41 5.79 -1.35
N ALA A 81 -7.71 6.08 -1.19
CA ALA A 81 -8.51 6.73 -2.23
C ALA A 81 -8.02 8.15 -2.55
N ALA A 82 -7.64 8.92 -1.52
CA ALA A 82 -7.09 10.28 -1.69
C ALA A 82 -5.73 10.26 -2.42
N VAL A 83 -4.83 9.36 -2.03
CA VAL A 83 -3.53 9.18 -2.69
C VAL A 83 -3.72 8.80 -4.16
N THR A 84 -4.64 7.88 -4.45
CA THR A 84 -4.96 7.44 -5.82
C THR A 84 -5.44 8.61 -6.69
N LYS A 85 -6.22 9.54 -6.12
CA LYS A 85 -6.70 10.73 -6.83
C LYS A 85 -5.53 11.65 -7.21
N VAL A 86 -4.62 11.89 -6.28
CA VAL A 86 -3.43 12.73 -6.49
C VAL A 86 -2.49 12.12 -7.54
N GLN A 87 -2.25 10.81 -7.48
CA GLN A 87 -1.42 10.08 -8.45
C GLN A 87 -1.93 10.21 -9.89
N HIS A 88 -3.26 10.15 -10.08
CA HIS A 88 -3.83 10.27 -11.41
C HIS A 88 -3.54 11.64 -12.04
N SER A 89 -3.42 12.70 -11.23
CA SER A 89 -3.03 14.04 -11.70
C SER A 89 -1.60 14.06 -12.24
N TYR A 90 -0.64 13.52 -11.48
CA TYR A 90 0.76 13.44 -11.90
C TYR A 90 0.95 12.61 -13.17
N TYR A 91 0.26 11.46 -13.25
CA TYR A 91 0.24 10.65 -14.47
C TYR A 91 -0.24 11.45 -15.69
N ARG A 92 -1.34 12.20 -15.57
CA ARG A 92 -1.86 13.02 -16.66
C ARG A 92 -0.92 14.15 -17.06
N ALA A 93 -0.27 14.78 -16.09
CA ALA A 93 0.72 15.82 -16.36
C ALA A 93 1.94 15.26 -17.12
N ALA A 94 2.49 14.12 -16.69
CA ALA A 94 3.60 13.45 -17.36
C ALA A 94 3.24 13.03 -18.80
N ARG A 95 2.08 12.38 -18.99
CA ARG A 95 1.56 12.03 -20.32
C ARG A 95 1.37 13.26 -21.21
N GLY A 96 0.83 14.35 -20.65
CA GLY A 96 0.65 15.60 -21.38
C GLY A 96 1.97 16.23 -21.84
N ARG A 97 3.02 16.18 -21.01
CA ARG A 97 4.37 16.65 -21.39
C ARG A 97 4.94 15.83 -22.55
N MET A 98 4.88 14.51 -22.46
CA MET A 98 5.30 13.61 -23.55
C MET A 98 4.58 13.92 -24.87
N GLN A 99 3.25 14.03 -24.84
CA GLN A 99 2.44 14.31 -26.03
C GLN A 99 2.72 15.68 -26.66
N ARG A 100 3.10 16.68 -25.86
CA ARG A 100 3.52 17.99 -26.38
C ARG A 100 4.81 17.89 -27.19
N PHE A 101 5.77 17.08 -26.75
CA PHE A 101 7.01 16.86 -27.49
C PHE A 101 6.79 16.00 -28.74
N GLU A 102 5.93 14.97 -28.69
CA GLU A 102 5.51 14.21 -29.88
C GLU A 102 4.92 15.13 -30.96
N ALA A 103 4.06 16.08 -30.56
CA ALA A 103 3.47 17.05 -31.47
C ALA A 103 4.51 18.00 -32.08
N ARG A 104 5.50 18.45 -31.28
CA ARG A 104 6.59 19.32 -31.77
C ARG A 104 7.54 18.60 -32.72
N LEU A 105 7.77 17.30 -32.52
CA LEU A 105 8.60 16.47 -33.40
C LEU A 105 7.88 16.04 -34.68
N GLY A 106 6.58 16.36 -34.83
CA GLY A 106 5.78 15.94 -35.98
C GLY A 106 5.53 14.43 -36.03
N ILE A 107 5.58 13.74 -34.89
CA ILE A 107 5.35 12.29 -34.84
C ILE A 107 3.87 12.03 -35.19
N GLU A 108 3.67 11.31 -36.29
CA GLU A 108 2.35 10.88 -36.76
C GLU A 108 1.67 10.04 -35.69
N ARG A 109 0.33 10.09 -35.64
CA ARG A 109 -0.45 9.42 -34.58
C ARG A 109 -0.14 7.92 -34.47
N GLU A 110 0.21 7.28 -35.58
CA GLU A 110 0.49 5.84 -35.67
C GLU A 110 1.84 5.46 -35.03
N LEU A 111 2.76 6.42 -34.94
CA LEU A 111 4.10 6.26 -34.36
C LEU A 111 4.20 6.78 -32.92
N ARG A 112 3.11 7.32 -32.37
CA ARG A 112 3.06 7.83 -31.00
C ARG A 112 3.05 6.68 -30.00
N VAL A 113 3.56 6.95 -28.80
CA VAL A 113 3.51 5.95 -27.73
C VAL A 113 2.07 5.81 -27.26
N ASP A 114 1.42 4.73 -27.72
CA ASP A 114 0.08 4.38 -27.29
C ASP A 114 0.10 3.93 -25.83
N THR A 115 -0.32 4.86 -24.99
CA THR A 115 -0.47 4.65 -23.55
C THR A 115 -1.82 3.96 -23.31
N THR A 116 -1.76 2.62 -23.44
CA THR A 116 -2.86 1.65 -23.37
C THR A 116 -3.80 1.71 -24.58
N PRO A 117 -3.91 0.62 -25.38
CA PRO A 117 -4.87 0.58 -26.48
C PRO A 117 -6.26 0.76 -25.91
N THR A 118 -6.98 1.73 -26.47
CA THR A 118 -8.31 2.12 -26.03
C THR A 118 -9.30 1.05 -26.49
N MET A 119 -9.34 -0.10 -25.81
CA MET A 119 -10.30 -1.18 -26.08
C MET A 119 -11.74 -0.70 -25.81
N GLY A 120 -12.56 -0.63 -26.88
CA GLY A 120 -13.98 -0.98 -26.92
C GLY A 120 -14.97 -0.21 -26.02
N SER A 121 -15.95 0.44 -26.65
CA SER A 121 -16.92 1.42 -26.12
C SER A 121 -17.82 1.02 -24.92
N ARG A 122 -17.85 -0.23 -24.45
CA ARG A 122 -18.57 -0.65 -23.22
C ARG A 122 -17.67 -1.16 -22.09
N LEU A 123 -16.50 -1.73 -22.41
CA LEU A 123 -15.46 -2.09 -21.43
C LEU A 123 -14.75 -0.87 -20.86
N LYS A 124 -14.92 0.32 -21.47
CA LYS A 124 -14.43 1.64 -21.02
C LYS A 124 -14.63 1.95 -19.53
N ARG A 125 -15.72 1.47 -18.91
CA ARG A 125 -16.04 1.79 -17.50
C ARG A 125 -15.48 0.75 -16.52
N ILE A 126 -15.32 -0.50 -16.95
CA ILE A 126 -14.84 -1.62 -16.13
C ILE A 126 -13.32 -1.78 -16.24
N GLY A 127 -12.73 -1.56 -17.42
CA GLY A 127 -11.28 -1.70 -17.68
C GLY A 127 -10.42 -0.54 -17.19
N ARG A 128 -11.01 0.49 -16.56
CA ARG A 128 -10.22 1.58 -15.98
C ARG A 128 -9.66 1.10 -14.65
N ILE A 129 -8.37 0.76 -14.63
CA ILE A 129 -7.65 0.31 -13.43
C ILE A 129 -7.97 1.17 -12.21
N THR A 130 -8.04 2.49 -12.37
CA THR A 130 -8.41 3.41 -11.28
C THR A 130 -9.80 3.13 -10.71
N THR A 131 -10.78 2.79 -11.55
CA THR A 131 -12.13 2.41 -11.10
C THR A 131 -12.11 1.09 -10.34
N MET A 132 -11.31 0.11 -10.77
CA MET A 132 -11.13 -1.13 -10.02
C MET A 132 -10.51 -0.88 -8.64
N LEU A 133 -9.49 -0.02 -8.55
CA LEU A 133 -8.88 0.35 -7.27
C LEU A 133 -9.89 1.02 -6.34
N TYR A 134 -10.67 1.99 -6.84
CA TYR A 134 -11.71 2.63 -6.03
C TYR A 134 -12.78 1.64 -5.58
N LEU A 135 -13.14 0.66 -6.41
CA LEU A 135 -14.07 -0.40 -6.02
C LEU A 135 -13.48 -1.25 -4.89
N VAL A 136 -12.22 -1.66 -5.00
CA VAL A 136 -11.55 -2.41 -3.94
C VAL A 136 -11.51 -1.60 -2.65
N PHE A 137 -11.08 -0.34 -2.68
CA PHE A 137 -11.07 0.51 -1.48
C PHE A 137 -12.47 0.74 -0.90
N ALA A 138 -13.50 0.85 -1.74
CA ALA A 138 -14.88 0.96 -1.29
C ALA A 138 -15.35 -0.33 -0.60
N VAL A 139 -15.03 -1.50 -1.17
CA VAL A 139 -15.34 -2.80 -0.56
C VAL A 139 -14.60 -2.95 0.78
N THR A 140 -13.31 -2.62 0.84
CA THR A 140 -12.55 -2.64 2.10
C THR A 140 -13.19 -1.72 3.14
N ALA A 141 -13.52 -0.48 2.77
CA ALA A 141 -14.18 0.46 3.69
C ALA A 141 -15.52 -0.08 4.20
N VAL A 142 -16.32 -0.74 3.35
CA VAL A 142 -17.57 -1.40 3.77
C VAL A 142 -17.30 -2.54 4.74
N LEU A 143 -16.30 -3.38 4.47
CA LEU A 143 -15.90 -4.46 5.39
C LEU A 143 -15.44 -3.90 6.74
N ASP A 144 -14.69 -2.80 6.74
CA ASP A 144 -14.24 -2.15 7.97
C ASP A 144 -15.42 -1.57 8.76
N VAL A 145 -16.37 -0.91 8.11
CA VAL A 145 -17.58 -0.40 8.77
C VAL A 145 -18.42 -1.53 9.34
N MET A 146 -18.62 -2.62 8.59
CA MET A 146 -19.36 -3.79 9.06
C MET A 146 -18.66 -4.46 10.25
N GLY A 147 -17.34 -4.63 10.17
CA GLY A 147 -16.52 -5.18 11.26
C GLY A 147 -16.58 -4.32 12.51
N PHE A 148 -16.55 -2.99 12.36
CA PHE A 148 -16.73 -2.06 13.48
C PHE A 148 -18.11 -2.21 14.14
N ILE A 149 -19.20 -2.27 13.36
CA ILE A 149 -20.56 -2.43 13.88
C ILE A 149 -20.67 -3.73 14.69
N VAL A 150 -20.17 -4.85 14.15
CA VAL A 150 -20.17 -6.15 14.85
C VAL A 150 -19.33 -6.07 16.13
N ALA A 151 -18.16 -5.44 16.10
CA ALA A 151 -17.30 -5.31 17.27
C ALA A 151 -17.93 -4.45 18.38
N VAL A 152 -18.70 -3.42 18.02
CA VAL A 152 -19.43 -2.58 18.98
C VAL A 152 -20.64 -3.32 19.56
N ASP A 153 -21.39 -4.05 18.74
CA ASP A 153 -22.55 -4.83 19.20
C ASP A 153 -22.14 -5.93 20.19
N SER A 154 -21.04 -6.63 19.90
CA SER A 154 -20.43 -7.60 20.82
C SER A 154 -19.97 -6.96 22.13
N ALA A 155 -19.50 -5.71 22.10
CA ALA A 155 -19.10 -4.99 23.31
C ALA A 155 -20.31 -4.62 24.19
N ASN A 156 -21.42 -4.23 23.57
CA ASN A 156 -22.65 -3.83 24.27
C ASN A 156 -23.45 -5.03 24.80
N SER A 157 -23.33 -6.18 24.13
CA SER A 157 -24.00 -7.43 24.52
C SER A 157 -23.26 -8.17 25.65
N ALA A 158 -22.03 -7.74 25.98
CA ALA A 158 -21.29 -8.31 27.10
C ALA A 158 -22.04 -7.99 28.41
N PRO A 159 -22.47 -9.00 29.19
CA PRO A 159 -23.18 -8.75 30.44
C PRO A 159 -22.31 -7.90 31.35
N ALA A 160 -22.90 -6.86 31.94
CA ALA A 160 -22.26 -6.05 32.96
C ALA A 160 -21.68 -7.01 34.01
N VAL A 161 -20.35 -7.08 34.09
CA VAL A 161 -19.66 -7.83 35.13
C VAL A 161 -20.10 -7.17 36.44
N ILE A 162 -21.10 -7.74 37.10
CA ILE A 162 -21.42 -7.43 38.48
C ILE A 162 -20.12 -7.73 39.21
N PRO A 163 -19.45 -6.74 39.84
CA PRO A 163 -18.32 -7.04 40.70
C PRO A 163 -18.87 -7.93 41.81
N GLY A 164 -18.64 -9.24 41.69
CA GLY A 164 -18.99 -10.19 42.73
C GLY A 164 -18.35 -9.71 44.04
N PRO A 165 -19.03 -9.90 45.19
CA PRO A 165 -18.47 -9.51 46.47
C PRO A 165 -17.07 -10.10 46.58
N SER A 166 -16.10 -9.24 46.84
CA SER A 166 -14.69 -9.54 47.05
C SER A 166 -14.54 -10.77 47.95
N GLY A 167 -14.49 -11.94 47.34
CA GLY A 167 -14.25 -13.21 47.98
C GLY A 167 -12.79 -13.21 48.40
N SER A 168 -12.58 -12.86 49.67
CA SER A 168 -11.51 -13.33 50.56
C SER A 168 -10.28 -13.93 49.88
N ALA A 169 -9.18 -13.19 50.00
CA ALA A 169 -7.81 -13.59 49.70
C ALA A 169 -7.54 -15.10 49.88
N PRO A 170 -7.01 -15.80 48.86
CA PRO A 170 -6.30 -17.04 49.14
C PRO A 170 -5.03 -16.69 49.92
N ALA A 171 -4.93 -17.30 51.10
CA ALA A 171 -3.82 -17.21 52.00
C ALA A 171 -2.47 -17.39 51.28
N SER A 172 -1.51 -16.58 51.71
CA SER A 172 -0.07 -16.69 51.49
C SER A 172 0.42 -18.13 51.29
N VAL A 173 0.77 -18.48 50.05
CA VAL A 173 1.64 -19.63 49.78
C VAL A 173 3.08 -19.13 49.77
N THR A 174 3.80 -19.53 50.81
CA THR A 174 5.23 -19.30 51.03
C THR A 174 6.07 -19.79 49.85
N PRO A 175 7.05 -19.02 49.35
CA PRO A 175 7.99 -19.50 48.34
C PRO A 175 8.99 -20.47 49.00
N SER A 176 8.93 -21.75 48.63
CA SER A 176 9.98 -22.71 48.98
C SER A 176 11.16 -22.54 48.01
N ALA A 177 12.29 -22.13 48.57
CA ALA A 177 13.56 -21.95 47.88
C ALA A 177 14.10 -23.32 47.40
N GLY A 178 13.95 -23.59 46.11
CA GLY A 178 14.68 -24.63 45.39
C GLY A 178 15.82 -24.00 44.59
N ALA A 179 17.05 -24.39 44.90
CA ALA A 179 18.30 -23.84 44.40
C ALA A 179 18.47 -23.87 42.85
N PRO A 180 19.20 -22.91 42.25
CA PRO A 180 19.56 -22.95 40.85
C PRO A 180 20.66 -23.98 40.59
N SER A 181 20.43 -24.88 39.64
CA SER A 181 21.48 -25.72 39.05
C SER A 181 22.20 -24.93 37.94
N PRO A 182 23.54 -25.03 37.82
CA PRO A 182 24.31 -24.25 36.86
C PRO A 182 24.08 -24.75 35.42
N ILE A 183 23.67 -23.84 34.54
CA ILE A 183 23.70 -24.06 33.09
C ILE A 183 25.16 -24.10 32.64
N SER A 184 25.58 -25.27 32.15
CA SER A 184 26.84 -25.46 31.46
C SER A 184 26.76 -24.79 30.09
N THR A 185 27.68 -23.85 29.85
CA THR A 185 28.06 -23.33 28.54
C THR A 185 28.78 -24.40 27.72
N PRO A 186 28.39 -24.65 26.47
CA PRO A 186 29.33 -25.07 25.45
C PRO A 186 29.95 -23.84 24.78
N THR A 187 31.20 -23.61 25.14
CA THR A 187 32.20 -22.83 24.38
C THR A 187 32.77 -23.71 23.26
N SER A 188 33.20 -23.06 22.17
CA SER A 188 33.80 -23.57 20.91
C SER A 188 32.75 -23.89 19.82
N GLU A 189 32.93 -23.51 18.56
CA GLU A 189 34.15 -23.16 17.83
C GLU A 189 33.83 -22.36 16.57
N ALA A 190 34.81 -21.54 16.17
CA ALA A 190 34.92 -20.84 14.91
C ALA A 190 34.73 -21.76 13.70
N THR A 191 34.26 -21.21 12.57
CA THR A 191 34.63 -21.57 11.16
C THR A 191 33.77 -20.69 10.22
N PHE A 192 34.31 -19.58 9.73
CA PHE A 192 34.88 -19.49 8.38
C PHE A 192 33.82 -19.32 7.29
N TRP A 193 33.56 -18.09 6.86
CA TRP A 193 33.31 -17.81 5.44
C TRP A 193 34.00 -16.50 5.04
N ARG A 194 35.08 -16.68 4.29
CA ARG A 194 35.79 -15.66 3.53
C ARG A 194 34.91 -15.14 2.38
N SER A 195 35.04 -13.84 2.12
CA SER A 195 34.76 -13.19 0.84
C SER A 195 35.57 -13.79 -0.32
N PRO A 196 35.05 -13.73 -1.55
CA PRO A 196 35.77 -13.00 -2.62
C PRO A 196 34.81 -12.09 -3.43
N SER A 197 35.06 -10.79 -3.49
CA SER A 197 35.74 -10.07 -4.60
C SER A 197 35.03 -10.07 -5.97
N SER A 198 34.58 -8.88 -6.36
CA SER A 198 34.69 -8.24 -7.70
C SER A 198 34.54 -9.09 -8.97
N ARG A 199 33.53 -8.75 -9.78
CA ARG A 199 33.70 -8.37 -11.19
C ARG A 199 32.75 -7.23 -11.53
#